data_AF-A0A538T011-F1
#
_entry.id   AF-A0A538T011-F1
#
_cell.length_a   1.000
_cell.length_b   1.000
_cell.length_c   1.000
_cell.angle_alpha   90.00
_cell.angle_beta   90.00
_cell.angle_gamma   90.00
#
_symmetry.space_group_name_H-M   'P 1'
#
loop_
_entity.id
_entity.type
_entity.pdbx_description
1 polymer ?
#
loop_
_entity_poly.entity_id
_entity_poly.type
_entity_poly.pdbx_seq_one_letter_code
_entity_poly.pdbx_strand_id
1 'polypeptide(L)'
;MNGCCYGRPTRLPWGVSFPPSSFAGLEFGNAKIHPSQLYFSLAGLVVFAFVWAVRKRTGPAGTLFWISTMLYALVRIPLDFTRAYEPETAFLSAFGIEIVESQLSSLAIALFSLLMIMRLRRESLAPSAA
;
A
#
# COMPACT_ATOMS: atom_id res chain seq x y z
N MET A 1 17.16 -5.92 -9.46
CA MET A 1 15.86 -5.23 -9.62
C MET A 1 15.63 -5.04 -11.11
N ASN A 2 14.67 -5.75 -11.70
CA ASN A 2 14.47 -5.78 -13.17
C ASN A 2 13.82 -4.50 -13.74
N GLY A 3 13.69 -3.45 -12.94
CA GLY A 3 13.21 -2.14 -13.39
C GLY A 3 11.80 -2.13 -13.95
N CYS A 4 10.91 -3.08 -13.60
CA CYS A 4 9.54 -3.20 -14.14
C CYS A 4 8.44 -2.65 -13.21
N CYS A 5 8.78 -2.07 -12.06
CA CYS A 5 7.86 -1.42 -11.11
C CYS A 5 8.52 -0.19 -10.50
N TYR A 6 9.02 0.69 -11.35
CA TYR A 6 9.75 1.90 -10.98
C TYR A 6 8.79 3.01 -10.55
N GLY A 7 9.36 3.99 -9.89
CA GLY A 7 8.61 5.16 -9.47
C GLY A 7 8.45 6.21 -10.54
N ARG A 8 7.77 7.30 -10.18
CA ARG A 8 7.72 8.53 -10.99
C ARG A 8 9.05 9.31 -10.88
N PRO A 9 9.36 10.19 -11.84
CA PRO A 9 10.48 11.12 -11.72
C PRO A 9 10.38 11.98 -10.45
N THR A 10 11.52 12.22 -9.81
CA THR A 10 11.60 12.95 -8.54
C THR A 10 12.78 13.89 -8.47
N ARG A 11 12.63 14.96 -7.69
CA ARG A 11 13.71 15.92 -7.37
C ARG A 11 14.33 15.66 -6.00
N LEU A 12 13.88 14.62 -5.30
CA LEU A 12 14.36 14.28 -3.96
C LEU A 12 15.81 13.78 -4.01
N PRO A 13 16.63 14.04 -2.97
CA PRO A 13 18.05 13.72 -2.98
C PRO A 13 18.35 12.21 -3.01
N TRP A 14 17.40 11.38 -2.57
CA TRP A 14 17.49 9.92 -2.58
C TRP A 14 16.85 9.25 -3.82
N GLY A 15 16.52 10.02 -4.86
CA GLY A 15 16.09 9.47 -6.14
C GLY A 15 17.21 8.67 -6.80
N VAL A 16 16.85 7.52 -7.40
CA VAL A 16 17.80 6.59 -8.03
C VAL A 16 17.72 6.68 -9.55
N SER A 17 18.85 6.59 -10.24
CA SER A 17 18.91 6.47 -11.70
C SER A 17 18.99 5.01 -12.10
N PHE A 18 18.17 4.59 -13.06
CA PHE A 18 18.21 3.24 -13.58
C PHE A 18 19.08 3.15 -14.84
N PRO A 19 19.68 1.98 -15.15
CA PRO A 19 20.42 1.79 -16.39
C PRO A 19 19.56 2.07 -17.63
N PRO A 20 20.13 2.60 -18.73
CA PRO A 20 19.37 2.88 -19.96
C PRO A 20 18.69 1.66 -20.58
N SER A 21 19.19 0.46 -20.29
CA SER A 21 18.64 -0.82 -20.76
C SER A 21 17.45 -1.34 -19.94
N SER A 22 17.07 -0.65 -18.85
CA SER A 22 15.91 -1.01 -18.02
C SER A 22 14.65 -0.28 -18.50
N PHE A 23 13.46 -0.81 -18.20
CA PHE A 23 12.20 -0.14 -18.57
C PHE A 23 12.12 1.30 -18.04
N ALA A 24 12.55 1.52 -16.79
CA ALA A 24 12.66 2.84 -16.19
C ALA A 24 13.60 3.80 -16.96
N GLY A 25 14.74 3.28 -17.43
CA GLY A 25 15.69 4.04 -18.24
C GLY A 25 15.21 4.29 -19.67
N LEU A 26 14.41 3.37 -20.24
CA LEU A 26 13.77 3.55 -21.54
C LEU A 26 12.67 4.62 -21.48
N GLU A 27 11.89 4.68 -20.40
CA GLU A 27 10.79 5.65 -20.26
C GLU A 27 11.28 7.04 -19.83
N PHE A 28 12.19 7.12 -18.85
CA PHE A 28 12.59 8.38 -18.22
C PHE A 28 14.05 8.77 -18.42
N GLY A 29 14.84 7.99 -19.18
CA GLY A 29 16.24 8.27 -19.45
C GLY A 29 17.08 8.34 -18.18
N ASN A 30 17.88 9.41 -18.05
CA ASN A 30 18.76 9.66 -16.90
C ASN A 30 18.07 10.39 -15.73
N ALA A 31 16.74 10.48 -15.73
CA ALA A 31 16.03 11.13 -14.63
C ALA A 31 16.22 10.38 -13.31
N LYS A 32 16.23 11.11 -12.20
CA LYS A 32 16.13 10.52 -10.86
C LYS A 32 14.71 10.06 -10.61
N ILE A 33 14.53 8.82 -10.20
CA ILE A 33 13.23 8.17 -10.03
C ILE A 33 13.04 7.77 -8.56
N HIS A 34 11.80 7.82 -8.07
CA HIS A 34 11.48 7.26 -6.75
C HIS A 34 11.85 5.75 -6.71
N PRO A 35 12.64 5.28 -5.73
CA PRO A 35 12.92 3.86 -5.53
C PRO A 35 11.70 3.14 -4.92
N SER A 36 10.55 3.18 -5.61
CA SER A 36 9.27 2.72 -5.09
C SER A 36 9.32 1.26 -4.63
N GLN A 37 10.11 0.42 -5.29
CA GLN A 37 10.35 -0.96 -4.86
C GLN A 37 10.88 -1.04 -3.42
N LEU A 38 11.85 -0.18 -3.06
CA LEU A 38 12.37 -0.11 -1.68
C LEU A 38 11.30 0.40 -0.72
N TYR A 39 10.49 1.37 -1.13
CA TYR A 39 9.39 1.86 -0.31
C TYR A 39 8.35 0.75 -0.03
N PHE A 40 7.99 -0.05 -1.04
CA PHE A 40 7.08 -1.19 -0.89
C PHE A 40 7.67 -2.27 0.02
N SER A 41 8.94 -2.63 -0.15
CA SER A 41 9.60 -3.62 0.71
C SER A 41 9.69 -3.15 2.16
N LEU A 42 10.08 -1.88 2.38
CA LEU A 42 10.17 -1.30 3.72
C LEU A 42 8.79 -1.23 4.39
N ALA A 43 7.77 -0.78 3.66
CA ALA A 43 6.40 -0.76 4.14
C ALA A 43 5.90 -2.15 4.55
N GLY A 44 6.14 -3.17 3.73
CA GLY A 44 5.79 -4.56 4.06
C GLY A 44 6.46 -5.03 5.34
N LEU A 45 7.74 -4.69 5.51
CA LEU A 45 8.50 -5.03 6.72
C LEU A 45 7.98 -4.30 7.96
N VAL A 46 7.62 -3.01 7.84
CA VAL A 46 7.02 -2.23 8.93
C VAL A 46 5.66 -2.80 9.34
N VAL A 47 4.80 -3.11 8.37
CA VAL A 47 3.50 -3.75 8.63
C VAL A 47 3.69 -5.09 9.32
N PHE A 48 4.61 -5.93 8.82
CA PHE A 48 4.93 -7.22 9.44
C PHE A 48 5.42 -7.05 10.88
N ALA A 49 6.38 -6.16 11.13
CA ALA A 49 6.93 -5.92 12.46
C ALA A 49 5.85 -5.43 13.43
N PHE A 50 4.98 -4.53 12.99
CA PHE A 50 3.85 -4.04 13.80
C PHE A 50 2.88 -5.17 14.14
N VAL A 51 2.39 -5.91 13.14
CA VAL A 51 1.46 -7.03 13.31
C VAL A 51 2.08 -8.10 14.22
N TRP A 52 3.36 -8.41 14.01
CA TRP A 52 4.10 -9.36 14.84
C TRP A 52 4.17 -8.90 16.30
N ALA A 53 4.41 -7.62 16.56
CA ALA A 53 4.47 -7.07 17.92
C ALA A 53 3.12 -7.13 18.64
N VAL A 54 2.02 -6.86 17.93
CA VAL A 54 0.67 -6.83 18.54
C VAL A 54 -0.03 -8.20 18.54
N ARG A 55 0.54 -9.24 17.91
CA ARG A 55 -0.10 -10.56 17.71
C ARG A 55 -0.61 -11.23 18.99
N LYS A 56 0.03 -10.98 20.13
CA LYS A 56 -0.37 -11.54 21.44
C LYS A 56 -1.41 -10.70 22.18
N ARG A 57 -1.67 -9.48 21.70
CA ARG A 57 -2.57 -8.49 22.31
C ARG A 57 -3.87 -8.32 21.52
N THR A 58 -3.98 -8.93 20.34
CA THR A 58 -5.20 -8.90 19.54
C THR A 58 -6.23 -9.84 20.15
N GLY A 59 -7.45 -9.34 20.37
CA GLY A 59 -8.53 -10.05 21.05
C GLY A 59 -9.06 -11.28 20.30
N PRO A 60 -10.31 -11.27 19.79
CA PRO A 60 -10.90 -12.47 19.21
C PRO A 60 -10.18 -12.93 17.93
N ALA A 61 -10.26 -14.24 17.66
CA ALA A 61 -9.72 -14.85 16.45
C ALA A 61 -10.19 -14.10 15.18
N GLY A 62 -9.30 -13.94 14.21
CA GLY A 62 -9.55 -13.16 12.99
C GLY A 62 -9.25 -11.66 13.10
N THR A 63 -9.20 -11.07 14.31
CA THR A 63 -8.88 -9.64 14.47
C THR A 63 -7.49 -9.29 13.92
N LEU A 64 -6.50 -10.15 14.15
CA LEU A 64 -5.13 -9.94 13.66
C LEU A 64 -5.05 -9.91 12.14
N PHE A 65 -5.81 -10.78 11.46
CA PHE A 65 -5.89 -10.83 10.01
C PHE A 65 -6.46 -9.50 9.47
N TRP A 66 -7.62 -9.06 9.97
CA TRP A 66 -8.21 -7.81 9.51
C TRP A 66 -7.36 -6.58 9.82
N ILE A 67 -6.64 -6.56 10.95
CA ILE A 67 -5.66 -5.50 11.25
C ILE A 67 -4.54 -5.50 10.21
N SER A 68 -3.97 -6.67 9.89
CA SER A 68 -2.90 -6.76 8.88
C SER A 68 -3.36 -6.29 7.50
N THR A 69 -4.57 -6.71 7.09
CA THR A 69 -5.18 -6.32 5.80
C THR A 69 -5.47 -4.82 5.76
N MET A 70 -6.02 -4.24 6.83
CA MET A 70 -6.29 -2.81 6.93
C MET A 70 -4.99 -1.99 6.84
N LEU A 71 -3.96 -2.36 7.60
CA LEU A 71 -2.67 -1.65 7.58
C LEU A 71 -2.01 -1.72 6.20
N TYR A 72 -2.03 -2.88 5.57
CA TYR A 72 -1.50 -3.05 4.23
C TYR A 72 -2.22 -2.13 3.22
N ALA A 73 -3.55 -2.11 3.26
CA ALA A 73 -4.37 -1.25 2.40
C ALA A 73 -4.09 0.25 2.63
N LEU A 74 -3.94 0.67 3.89
CA LEU A 74 -3.63 2.06 4.23
C LEU A 74 -2.25 2.50 3.75
N VAL A 75 -1.24 1.63 3.81
CA VAL A 75 0.12 1.96 3.35
C VAL A 75 0.21 1.91 1.82
N ARG A 76 -0.66 1.15 1.13
CA ARG A 76 -0.70 1.09 -0.33
C ARG A 76 -1.05 2.45 -0.95
N ILE A 77 -1.98 3.18 -0.35
CA ILE A 77 -2.46 4.48 -0.84
C ILE A 77 -1.32 5.50 -1.06
N PRO A 78 -0.50 5.87 -0.05
CA PRO A 78 0.60 6.82 -0.22
C PRO A 78 1.70 6.31 -1.15
N LEU A 79 1.98 5.00 -1.13
CA LEU A 79 3.03 4.42 -1.97
C LEU A 79 2.67 4.40 -3.45
N ASP A 80 1.39 4.28 -3.78
CA ASP A 80 0.92 4.30 -5.15
C ASP A 80 1.17 5.65 -5.84
N PHE A 81 1.16 6.76 -5.10
CA PHE A 81 1.56 8.07 -5.66
C PHE A 81 3.04 8.11 -6.07
N THR A 82 3.88 7.26 -5.48
CA THR A 82 5.29 7.18 -5.86
C THR A 82 5.51 6.30 -7.09
N ARG A 83 4.51 5.51 -7.51
CA ARG A 83 4.64 4.51 -8.57
C ARG A 83 4.32 5.12 -9.93
N ALA A 84 5.15 4.82 -10.93
CA ALA A 84 4.81 5.09 -12.32
C ALA A 84 3.76 4.06 -12.75
N TYR A 85 2.64 4.58 -13.22
CA TYR A 85 1.52 3.81 -13.76
C TYR A 85 1.34 4.28 -15.20
N GLU A 86 1.04 3.35 -16.10
CA GLU A 86 0.67 3.73 -17.46
C GLU A 86 -0.62 4.58 -17.42
N PRO A 87 -0.73 5.64 -18.24
CA PRO A 87 -1.86 6.58 -18.19
C PRO A 87 -3.23 5.90 -18.40
N GLU A 88 -3.24 4.75 -19.07
CA GLU A 88 -4.41 3.89 -19.30
C GLU A 88 -4.93 3.15 -18.06
N THR A 89 -4.22 3.22 -16.93
CA THR A 89 -4.67 2.66 -15.64
C THR A 89 -5.39 3.68 -14.73
N ALA A 90 -5.52 4.93 -15.20
CA ALA A 90 -6.28 5.96 -14.48
C ALA A 90 -7.79 5.75 -14.68
N PHE A 91 -8.51 5.48 -13.59
CA PHE A 91 -9.96 5.22 -13.62
C PHE A 91 -10.76 6.53 -13.71
N LEU A 92 -10.32 7.56 -12.99
CA LEU A 92 -10.92 8.89 -12.99
C LEU A 92 -9.82 9.95 -12.87
N SER A 93 -9.79 10.91 -13.79
CA SER A 93 -9.01 12.14 -13.68
C SER A 93 -9.94 13.29 -13.31
N ALA A 94 -9.94 13.67 -12.03
CA ALA A 94 -10.72 14.81 -11.54
C ALA A 94 -9.80 15.75 -10.76
N PHE A 95 -9.89 17.05 -11.01
CA PHE A 95 -9.12 18.10 -10.32
C PHE A 95 -7.59 17.93 -10.33
N GLY A 96 -7.02 17.27 -11.35
CA GLY A 96 -5.57 17.03 -11.45
C GLY A 96 -5.05 15.90 -10.55
N ILE A 97 -5.94 15.09 -9.97
CA ILE A 97 -5.61 13.87 -9.24
C ILE A 97 -5.99 12.67 -10.10
N GLU A 98 -5.00 11.86 -10.46
CA GLU A 98 -5.21 10.57 -11.13
C GLU A 98 -5.61 9.53 -10.08
N ILE A 99 -6.90 9.21 -10.00
CA ILE A 99 -7.38 8.12 -9.15
C ILE A 99 -7.16 6.80 -9.92
N VAL A 100 -6.17 6.04 -9.47
CA VAL A 100 -5.86 4.69 -9.98
C VAL A 100 -6.82 3.69 -9.32
N GLU A 101 -7.23 2.64 -10.05
CA GLU A 101 -8.12 1.58 -9.53
C GLU A 101 -7.64 0.95 -8.21
N SER A 102 -6.31 0.90 -8.03
CA SER A 102 -5.66 0.40 -6.83
C SER A 102 -5.97 1.22 -5.57
N GLN A 103 -6.28 2.52 -5.72
CA GLN A 103 -6.66 3.40 -4.62
C GLN A 103 -8.07 3.08 -4.12
N LEU A 104 -9.00 2.90 -5.06
CA LEU A 104 -10.40 2.60 -4.74
C LEU A 104 -10.54 1.23 -4.08
N SER A 105 -9.87 0.21 -4.64
CA SER A 105 -9.82 -1.13 -4.05
C SER A 105 -9.16 -1.13 -2.67
N SER A 106 -8.06 -0.39 -2.48
CA SER A 106 -7.43 -0.25 -1.16
C SER A 106 -8.34 0.42 -0.14
N LEU A 107 -9.07 1.47 -0.53
CA LEU A 107 -10.03 2.14 0.34
C LEU A 107 -11.19 1.20 0.73
N ALA A 108 -11.76 0.48 -0.25
CA ALA A 108 -12.81 -0.50 0.00
C ALA A 108 -12.36 -1.61 0.98
N ILE A 109 -11.15 -2.13 0.79
CA ILE A 109 -10.56 -3.14 1.68
C ILE A 109 -10.33 -2.58 3.08
N ALA A 110 -9.84 -1.34 3.21
CA ALA A 110 -9.61 -0.70 4.50
C ALA A 110 -10.93 -0.52 5.27
N LEU A 111 -11.98 -0.03 4.61
CA LEU A 111 -13.31 0.13 5.21
C LEU A 111 -13.92 -1.22 5.60
N PHE A 112 -13.84 -2.22 4.72
CA PHE A 112 -14.36 -3.56 5.00
C PHE A 112 -13.62 -4.21 6.18
N SER A 113 -12.30 -4.07 6.24
CA SER A 113 -11.48 -4.57 7.34
C SER A 113 -11.85 -3.90 8.66
N LEU A 114 -12.10 -2.58 8.65
CA LEU A 114 -12.56 -1.85 9.83
C LEU A 114 -13.90 -2.37 10.34
N LEU A 115 -14.88 -2.57 9.44
CA LEU A 115 -16.19 -3.13 9.79
C LEU A 115 -16.05 -4.52 10.42
N MET A 116 -15.20 -5.38 9.86
CA MET A 116 -14.96 -6.71 10.40
C MET A 116 -14.28 -6.70 11.77
N ILE A 117 -13.31 -5.79 12.00
CA ILE A 117 -12.70 -5.60 13.32
C ILE A 117 -13.75 -5.17 14.34
N MET A 118 -14.62 -4.21 13.97
CA MET A 118 -15.70 -3.74 14.85
C MET A 118 -16.70 -4.86 15.17
N ARG A 119 -17.07 -5.67 14.17
CA ARG A 119 -17.97 -6.82 14.34
C ARG A 119 -17.39 -7.85 15.30
N LEU A 120 -16.16 -8.30 15.07
CA LEU A 120 -15.51 -9.32 15.90
C LEU A 120 -15.36 -8.84 17.35
N ARG A 121 -15.00 -7.57 17.56
CA ARG A 121 -14.92 -6.97 18.90
C ARG A 121 -16.27 -6.92 19.59
N ARG A 122 -17.35 -6.59 18.88
CA ARG A 122 -18.71 -6.60 19.43
C ARG A 122 -19.16 -8.00 19.85
N GLU A 123 -18.91 -9.00 19.01
CA GLU A 123 -19.23 -10.41 19.31
C GLU A 123 -18.45 -10.92 20.54
N SER A 124 -17.19 -10.49 20.73
CA SER A 124 -16.42 -10.85 21.93
C SER A 124 -16.89 -10.17 23.23
N LEU A 125 -17.59 -9.04 23.12
CA LEU A 125 -18.09 -8.27 24.27
C LEU A 125 -19.53 -8.63 24.62
N ALA A 126 -20.28 -9.23 23.69
CA ALA A 126 -21.58 -9.79 23.98
C ALA A 126 -21.40 -11.00 24.91
N PRO A 127 -21.90 -10.97 26.17
CA PRO A 127 -21.87 -12.13 27.03
C PRO A 127 -22.57 -13.27 26.29
N SER A 128 -21.98 -14.47 26.33
CA SER A 128 -22.65 -15.70 25.89
C SER A 128 -24.03 -15.70 26.55
N ALA A 129 -25.08 -15.43 25.78
CA ALA A 129 -26.45 -15.59 26.26
C ALA A 129 -26.57 -17.05 26.68
N ALA A 130 -26.67 -17.25 28.00
CA ALA A 130 -26.84 -18.54 28.65
C ALA A 130 -28.18 -19.17 28.27
#